data_AF-A0A7C5IQ09-F1
#
_entry.id   AF-A0A7C5IQ09-F1
#
_cell.length_a   1.000
_cell.length_b   1.000
_cell.length_c   1.000
_cell.angle_alpha   90.00
_cell.angle_beta   90.00
_cell.angle_gamma   90.00
#
_symmetry.space_group_name_H-M   'P 1'
#
loop_
_entity.id
_entity.type
_entity.pdbx_description
1 polymer ?
#
loop_
_entity_poly.entity_id
_entity_poly.type
_entity_poly.pdbx_seq_one_letter_code
_entity_poly.pdbx_strand_id
1 'polypeptide(L)' 'MPKSILLTLTFLCYFGTTIAQSNYYVSPNGNDTNPGNSVSQAWATIQHGLSQLNPGDTLNLRAGSYLEKISFPSSGTA' A
#
# COMPACT_ATOMS: atom_id res chain seq x y z
N MET A 1 6.16 -21.57 45.09
CA MET A 1 5.35 -20.94 44.01
C MET A 1 6.31 -20.23 43.05
N PRO A 2 6.60 -20.82 41.88
CA PRO A 2 7.67 -20.36 41.01
C PRO A 2 7.34 -19.01 40.38
N LYS A 3 8.05 -17.96 40.81
CA LYS A 3 8.06 -16.61 40.20
C LYS A 3 8.65 -16.59 38.78
N SER A 4 9.02 -17.74 38.22
CA SER A 4 9.69 -17.90 36.93
C SER A 4 8.74 -18.23 35.77
N ILE A 5 7.47 -18.50 36.05
CA ILE A 5 6.46 -18.89 35.03
C ILE A 5 5.74 -17.68 34.41
N LEU A 6 5.85 -16.50 35.03
CA LEU A 6 5.17 -15.29 34.54
C LEU A 6 5.96 -14.52 33.48
N LEU A 7 7.26 -14.80 33.30
CA LEU A 7 8.11 -14.10 32.33
C LEU A 7 8.19 -14.81 30.96
N THR A 8 7.76 -16.07 30.87
CA THR A 8 7.82 -16.86 29.63
C THR A 8 6.56 -16.75 28.77
N LEU A 9 5.49 -16.11 29.26
CA LEU A 9 4.21 -15.99 28.54
C LEU A 9 4.10 -14.73 27.66
N THR A 10 5.10 -13.85 27.68
CA THR A 10 5.14 -12.63 26.86
C THR A 10 6.00 -12.78 25.60
N PHE A 11 6.45 -13.99 25.28
CA PHE A 11 7.34 -14.29 24.15
C PHE A 11 6.68 -15.21 23.10
N LEU A 12 5.38 -15.04 22.83
CA LEU A 12 4.69 -15.83 21.79
C LEU A 12 3.80 -15.02 20.83
N CYS A 13 3.83 -13.68 20.90
CA CYS A 13 3.04 -12.84 19.99
C CYS A 13 3.91 -11.87 19.17
N TYR A 14 5.20 -12.17 19.02
CA TYR A 14 6.07 -11.34 18.20
C TYR A 14 6.34 -12.01 16.85
N PHE A 15 5.88 -11.31 15.81
CA PHE A 15 6.18 -11.46 14.39
C PHE A 15 5.35 -12.45 13.58
N GLY A 16 4.19 -11.95 13.16
CA GLY A 16 3.64 -12.24 11.85
C GLY A 16 2.96 -10.99 11.29
N THR A 17 3.72 -9.93 11.00
CA THR A 17 3.17 -8.84 10.16
C THR A 17 3.03 -9.40 8.75
N THR A 18 1.86 -9.94 8.43
CA THR A 18 1.51 -10.22 7.04
C THR A 18 1.44 -8.88 6.32
N ILE A 19 2.47 -8.52 5.55
CA ILE A 19 2.41 -7.39 4.64
C ILE A 19 1.45 -7.82 3.54
N ALA A 20 0.17 -7.45 3.69
CA ALA A 20 -0.83 -7.72 2.67
C ALA A 20 -0.55 -6.77 1.49
N GLN A 21 -0.10 -7.35 0.37
CA GLN A 21 0.11 -6.59 -0.86
C GLN A 21 -1.24 -6.07 -1.37
N SER A 22 -1.37 -4.75 -1.43
CA SER A 22 -2.60 -4.10 -1.86
C SER A 22 -2.55 -3.73 -3.33
N ASN A 23 -3.71 -3.79 -3.99
CA ASN A 23 -3.87 -3.36 -5.37
C ASN A 23 -4.62 -2.04 -5.41
N TYR A 24 -4.00 -1.05 -6.03
CA TYR A 24 -4.57 0.28 -6.25
C TYR A 24 -4.74 0.56 -7.74
N TYR A 25 -5.54 1.56 -8.07
CA TYR A 25 -5.91 1.90 -9.45
C TYR A 25 -5.84 3.39 -9.70
N VAL A 26 -5.33 3.76 -10.88
CA VAL A 26 -5.36 5.13 -11.42
C VAL A 26 -6.07 5.09 -12.77
N SER A 27 -6.88 6.10 -13.07
CA SER A 27 -7.57 6.30 -14.34
C SER A 27 -7.53 7.77 -14.74
N PRO A 28 -7.39 8.13 -16.03
CA PRO A 28 -7.41 9.55 -16.43
C PRO A 28 -8.75 10.25 -16.10
N ASN A 29 -9.83 9.47 -15.94
CA ASN A 29 -11.15 9.96 -15.53
C ASN A 29 -11.43 9.73 -14.03
N GLY A 30 -10.42 9.39 -13.24
CA GLY A 30 -10.53 9.13 -11.81
C GLY A 30 -10.65 10.42 -10.98
N ASN A 31 -10.53 10.27 -9.65
CA ASN A 31 -10.50 11.39 -8.71
C ASN A 31 -9.57 11.04 -7.53
N ASP A 32 -8.62 11.92 -7.21
CA ASP A 32 -7.65 11.71 -6.12
C ASP A 32 -8.29 11.75 -4.71
N THR A 33 -9.55 12.16 -4.58
CA THR A 33 -10.30 12.01 -3.33
C THR A 33 -10.88 10.61 -3.14
N ASN A 34 -10.81 9.74 -4.15
CA ASN A 34 -11.27 8.36 -4.04
C ASN A 34 -10.33 7.50 -3.16
N PRO A 35 -10.78 6.34 -2.69
CA PRO A 35 -9.91 5.40 -1.96
C PRO A 35 -8.88 4.66 -2.83
N GLY A 36 -9.01 4.64 -4.16
CA GLY A 36 -8.03 3.98 -5.06
C GLY A 36 -8.07 2.45 -5.08
N ASN A 37 -8.84 1.80 -4.21
CA ASN A 37 -8.85 0.34 -3.99
C ASN A 37 -9.68 -0.46 -5.02
N SER A 38 -10.31 0.21 -5.99
CA SER A 38 -11.09 -0.43 -7.04
C SER A 38 -11.08 0.42 -8.32
N VAL A 39 -11.40 -0.21 -9.45
CA VAL A 39 -11.41 0.46 -10.77
C VAL A 39 -12.44 1.62 -10.83
N SER A 40 -13.61 1.47 -10.21
CA SER A 40 -14.65 2.51 -10.17
C SER A 40 -14.30 3.67 -9.24
N GLN A 41 -13.40 3.44 -8.29
CA GLN A 41 -12.91 4.42 -7.33
C GLN A 41 -11.41 4.68 -7.52
N ALA A 42 -10.95 4.67 -8.77
CA ALA A 42 -9.56 4.93 -9.11
C ALA A 42 -9.18 6.41 -8.85
N TRP A 43 -7.91 6.63 -8.53
CA TRP A 43 -7.32 7.97 -8.49
C TRP A 43 -7.17 8.56 -9.90
N ALA A 44 -7.05 9.88 -9.98
CA ALA A 44 -6.85 10.60 -11.23
C ALA A 44 -5.38 10.60 -11.67
N THR A 45 -4.46 10.76 -10.70
CA THR A 45 -3.05 11.03 -10.99
C THR A 45 -2.13 9.88 -10.57
N ILE A 46 -1.12 9.61 -11.40
CA ILE A 46 -0.09 8.60 -11.10
C ILE A 46 0.74 9.05 -9.89
N GLN A 47 1.10 10.34 -9.83
CA GLN A 47 1.94 10.84 -8.74
C GLN A 47 1.25 10.73 -7.37
N HIS A 48 -0.07 10.97 -7.31
CA HIS A 48 -0.84 10.74 -6.09
C HIS A 48 -0.78 9.27 -5.70
N GLY A 49 -1.06 8.35 -6.63
CA GLY A 49 -1.00 6.92 -6.37
C GLY A 49 0.35 6.48 -5.80
N LEU A 50 1.46 6.89 -6.44
CA LEU A 50 2.82 6.58 -5.97
C LEU A 50 3.13 7.10 -4.56
N SER A 51 2.49 8.20 -4.12
CA SER A 51 2.66 8.75 -2.77
C SER A 51 1.95 7.93 -1.69
N GLN A 52 1.02 7.05 -2.07
CA GLN A 52 0.20 6.25 -1.15
C GLN A 52 0.70 4.80 -0.99
N LEU A 53 1.57 4.32 -1.88
CA LEU A 53 2.00 2.93 -1.90
C LEU A 53 3.02 2.61 -0.82
N ASN A 54 2.91 1.42 -0.24
CA ASN A 54 3.94 0.79 0.56
C ASN A 54 4.75 -0.21 -0.28
N PRO A 55 5.96 -0.60 0.19
CA PRO A 55 6.71 -1.68 -0.43
C PRO A 55 5.86 -2.95 -0.60
N GLY A 56 5.84 -3.49 -1.81
CA GLY A 56 5.06 -4.68 -2.16
C GLY A 56 3.67 -4.40 -2.73
N ASP A 57 3.16 -3.17 -2.65
CA ASP A 57 1.88 -2.80 -3.28
C ASP A 57 2.01 -2.71 -4.80
N THR A 58 0.86 -2.81 -5.49
CA THR A 58 0.76 -2.67 -6.94
C THR A 58 -0.18 -1.53 -7.33
N LEU A 59 0.29 -0.64 -8.20
CA LEU A 59 -0.52 0.42 -8.80
C LEU A 59 -0.85 0.09 -10.25
N ASN A 60 -2.13 -0.14 -10.52
CA ASN A 60 -2.65 -0.52 -11.83
C ASN A 60 -3.13 0.72 -12.59
N LEU A 61 -2.53 1.00 -13.74
CA LEU A 61 -2.91 2.13 -14.58
C LEU A 61 -3.96 1.68 -15.59
N ARG A 62 -5.09 2.37 -15.62
CA ARG A 62 -6.13 2.16 -16.65
C ARG A 62 -5.65 2.77 -17.97
N ALA A 63 -6.19 2.25 -19.07
CA ALA A 63 -5.83 2.74 -20.40
C ALA A 63 -6.14 4.24 -20.55
N GLY A 64 -5.18 4.98 -21.12
CA GLY A 64 -5.33 6.38 -21.49
C GLY A 64 -4.02 7.15 -21.37
N SER A 65 -4.11 8.47 -21.49
CA SER A 65 -2.95 9.36 -21.48
C SER A 65 -2.82 10.09 -20.15
N TYR A 66 -1.61 10.06 -19.58
CA TYR A 66 -1.27 10.74 -18.34
C TYR A 66 -0.20 11.79 -18.62
N LEU A 67 -0.58 13.06 -18.58
CA LEU A 67 0.33 14.20 -18.82
C LEU A 67 0.86 14.71 -17.48
N GLU A 68 1.78 13.95 -16.90
CA GLU A 68 2.30 14.18 -15.55
C GLU A 68 3.83 14.10 -15.51
N LYS A 69 4.45 14.87 -14.62
CA LYS A 69 5.85 14.67 -14.24
C LYS A 69 5.89 13.68 -13.08
N ILE A 70 6.58 12.56 -13.27
CA ILE A 70 6.66 11.49 -12.27
C ILE A 70 7.98 11.55 -11.51
N SER A 71 7.89 11.44 -10.18
CA SER A 71 9.00 11.17 -9.27
C SER A 71 8.67 9.91 -8.47
N PHE A 72 9.65 9.01 -8.34
CA PHE A 72 9.53 7.78 -7.56
C PHE A 72 10.02 8.05 -6.14
N PRO A 73 9.12 8.23 -5.14
CA PRO A 73 9.50 8.68 -3.82
C PRO A 73 10.14 7.58 -2.97
N SER A 74 9.99 6.31 -3.35
CA SER A 74 10.38 5.16 -2.54
C SER A 74 10.75 3.96 -3.40
N SER A 75 11.68 3.15 -2.90
CA SER A 75 12.06 1.86 -3.45
C SER A 75 11.49 0.74 -2.59
N GLY A 76 11.02 -0.35 -3.22
CA GLY A 76 10.57 -1.54 -2.51
C GLY A 76 11.68 -2.57 -2.27
N THR A 77 11.51 -3.39 -1.24
CA THR A 77 12.20 -4.67 -1.04
C THR A 77 11.14 -5.76 -0.85
N ALA A 78 11.37 -6.94 -1.43
CA ALA A 78 10.49 -8.10 -1.30
C ALA A 78 10.62 -8.77 0.08
#